data_AF-A0A941RL89-F1
#
_entry.id   AF-A0A941RL89-F1
#
_cell.length_a   1.000
_cell.length_b   1.000
_cell.length_c   1.000
_cell.angle_alpha   90.00
_cell.angle_beta   90.00
_cell.angle_gamma   90.00
#
_symmetry.space_group_name_H-M   'P 1'
#
loop_
_entity.id
_entity.type
_entity.pdbx_description
1 polymer ?
#
loop_
_entity_poly.entity_id
_entity_poly.type
_entity_poly.pdbx_seq_one_letter_code
_entity_poly.pdbx_strand_id
1 'polypeptide(L)'
;MTSPPAPHPGHALYRWRFGEVEFDEARRELRVAGLPMEMEHKPLEVLSLLLRHAGEVVTKDELFDTVWAGRVTVDNVLSTAVGKLRKALGTGEEDRIATVPRIGYRFDGPVERMAVGAAPSSPLALAAGEPVPGRAQFVLERQLGRTLGSEVWLAR
;
A
#
# COMPACT_ATOMS: atom_id res chain seq x y z
N MET A 1 -8.34 -31.75 -11.76
CA MET A 1 -8.88 -30.42 -12.14
C MET A 1 -8.84 -29.55 -10.91
N THR A 2 -7.75 -28.80 -10.72
CA THR A 2 -7.51 -28.03 -9.49
C THR A 2 -8.25 -26.70 -9.63
N SER A 3 -9.27 -26.49 -8.79
CA SER A 3 -9.98 -25.23 -8.68
C SER A 3 -9.00 -24.11 -8.32
N PRO A 4 -9.03 -22.93 -8.95
CA PRO A 4 -8.19 -21.81 -8.53
C PRO A 4 -8.60 -21.38 -7.10
N PRO A 5 -7.64 -21.01 -6.24
CA PRO A 5 -7.94 -20.54 -4.89
C PRO A 5 -8.82 -19.29 -4.96
N ALA A 6 -9.84 -19.24 -4.11
CA ALA A 6 -10.72 -18.10 -3.98
C ALA A 6 -9.91 -16.81 -3.72
N PRO A 7 -10.27 -15.67 -4.35
CA PRO A 7 -9.66 -14.40 -4.01
C PRO A 7 -9.93 -14.13 -2.53
N HIS A 8 -8.86 -14.02 -1.75
CA HIS A 8 -8.95 -13.61 -0.35
C HIS A 8 -9.58 -12.20 -0.31
N PRO A 9 -10.49 -11.90 0.64
CA PRO A 9 -11.11 -10.58 0.73
C PRO A 9 -10.02 -9.51 0.74
N GLY A 10 -10.10 -8.66 -0.28
CA GLY A 10 -8.97 -7.91 -0.80
C GLY A 10 -8.43 -6.92 0.22
N HIS A 11 -7.19 -7.14 0.66
CA HIS A 11 -6.32 -6.00 0.87
C HIS A 11 -6.28 -5.28 -0.48
N ALA A 12 -6.84 -4.08 -0.58
CA ALA A 12 -6.64 -3.24 -1.75
C ALA A 12 -5.13 -3.09 -1.92
N LEU A 13 -4.55 -3.80 -2.88
CA LEU A 13 -3.11 -3.73 -3.11
C LEU A 13 -2.88 -2.42 -3.85
N TYR A 14 -2.03 -1.57 -3.30
CA TYR A 14 -1.85 -0.23 -3.82
C TYR A 14 -0.65 -0.19 -4.78
N ARG A 15 -0.79 0.61 -5.84
CA ARG A 15 0.35 1.16 -6.55
C ARG A 15 0.60 2.56 -6.03
N TRP A 16 1.83 2.77 -5.63
CA TRP A 16 2.32 4.02 -5.09
C TRP A 16 3.15 4.70 -6.18
N ARG A 17 2.92 6.00 -6.40
CA ARG A 17 3.69 6.80 -7.34
C ARG A 17 4.26 8.02 -6.62
N PHE A 18 5.54 8.27 -6.82
CA PHE A 18 6.23 9.44 -6.27
C PHE A 18 7.38 9.84 -7.19
N GLY A 19 7.30 11.04 -7.77
CA GLY A 19 8.23 11.44 -8.83
C GLY A 19 8.15 10.50 -10.03
N GLU A 20 9.30 10.03 -10.51
CA GLU A 20 9.42 9.04 -11.60
C GLU A 20 9.40 7.59 -11.11
N VAL A 21 9.13 7.38 -9.82
CA VAL A 21 9.12 6.05 -9.21
C VAL A 21 7.70 5.54 -9.05
N GLU A 22 7.51 4.28 -9.43
CA GLU A 22 6.27 3.53 -9.21
C GLU A 22 6.58 2.26 -8.41
N PHE A 23 5.83 2.01 -7.34
CA PHE A 23 5.92 0.80 -6.55
C PHE A 23 4.58 0.06 -6.57
N ASP A 24 4.58 -1.16 -7.09
CA ASP A 24 3.42 -2.03 -7.14
C ASP A 24 3.49 -3.03 -5.97
N GLU A 25 2.62 -2.85 -4.98
CA GLU A 25 2.62 -3.66 -3.77
C GLU A 25 2.18 -5.11 -4.03
N ALA A 26 1.31 -5.34 -5.01
CA ALA A 26 0.84 -6.66 -5.38
C ALA A 26 1.97 -7.50 -5.99
N ARG A 27 2.73 -6.88 -6.90
CA ARG A 27 3.84 -7.54 -7.58
C ARG A 27 5.14 -7.47 -6.79
N ARG A 28 5.21 -6.60 -5.79
CA ARG A 28 6.45 -6.22 -5.10
C ARG A 28 7.50 -5.85 -6.14
N GLU A 29 7.11 -4.96 -7.04
CA GLU A 29 7.94 -4.50 -8.16
C GLU A 29 8.12 -2.99 -8.04
N LEU A 30 9.38 -2.56 -8.06
CA LEU A 30 9.74 -1.15 -8.11
C LEU A 30 10.11 -0.80 -9.55
N ARG A 31 9.60 0.32 -10.06
CA ARG A 31 9.96 0.86 -11.36
C ARG A 31 10.46 2.29 -11.17
N VAL A 32 11.55 2.64 -11.85
CA VAL A 32 12.12 3.98 -11.84
C VAL A 32 12.21 4.43 -13.29
N ALA A 33 11.63 5.58 -13.62
CA ALA A 33 11.50 6.08 -15.00
C ALA A 33 10.92 5.02 -15.96
N GLY A 34 9.96 4.22 -15.47
CA GLY A 34 9.31 3.15 -16.23
C GLY A 34 10.10 1.85 -16.38
N LEU A 35 11.35 1.79 -15.90
CA LEU A 35 12.20 0.60 -15.95
C LEU A 35 12.06 -0.23 -14.65
N PRO A 36 11.80 -1.56 -14.73
CA PRO A 36 11.76 -2.40 -13.55
C PRO A 36 13.13 -2.47 -12.89
N MET A 37 13.16 -2.25 -11.58
CA MET A 37 14.36 -2.30 -10.79
C MET A 37 14.38 -3.58 -9.95
N GLU A 38 15.39 -4.41 -10.18
CA GLU A 38 15.58 -5.63 -9.42
C GLU A 38 16.05 -5.27 -7.99
N MET A 39 15.25 -5.63 -7.01
CA MET A 39 15.51 -5.37 -5.61
C MET A 39 15.12 -6.57 -4.76
N GLU A 40 15.89 -6.79 -3.70
CA GLU A 40 15.58 -7.81 -2.70
C GLU A 40 14.21 -7.59 -2.06
N HIS A 41 13.60 -8.68 -1.62
CA HIS A 41 12.26 -8.66 -1.06
C HIS A 41 12.15 -7.83 0.23
N LYS A 42 13.17 -7.88 1.10
CA LYS A 42 13.18 -7.18 2.40
C LYS A 42 13.17 -5.65 2.29
N PRO A 43 14.03 -5.02 1.48
CA PRO A 43 13.94 -3.59 1.20
C PRO A 43 12.55 -3.17 0.68
N LEU A 44 11.93 -3.95 -0.20
CA LEU A 44 10.60 -3.64 -0.73
C LEU A 44 9.49 -3.72 0.34
N GLU A 45 9.60 -4.65 1.29
CA GLU A 45 8.71 -4.71 2.45
C GLU A 45 8.85 -3.47 3.34
N VAL A 46 10.09 -3.03 3.61
CA VAL A 46 10.37 -1.78 4.34
C VAL A 46 9.73 -0.59 3.61
N LEU A 47 9.91 -0.49 2.29
CA LEU A 47 9.34 0.58 1.48
C LEU A 47 7.81 0.57 1.55
N SER A 48 7.18 -0.60 1.46
CA SER A 48 5.72 -0.71 1.58
C SER A 48 5.22 -0.15 2.91
N LEU A 49 5.86 -0.51 4.02
CA LEU A 49 5.47 -0.01 5.35
C LEU A 49 5.65 1.51 5.45
N LEU A 50 6.77 2.04 4.97
CA LEU A 50 7.05 3.47 4.95
C LEU A 50 6.04 4.26 4.09
N LEU A 51 5.62 3.71 2.94
CA LEU A 51 4.62 4.34 2.06
C LEU A 51 3.21 4.32 2.67
N ARG A 52 2.85 3.24 3.36
CA ARG A 52 1.58 3.14 4.11
C ARG A 52 1.46 4.21 5.20
N HIS A 53 2.60 4.62 5.76
CA HIS A 53 2.75 5.67 6.78
C HIS A 53 3.47 6.91 6.22
N ALA A 54 3.27 7.23 4.93
CA ALA A 54 3.97 8.35 4.30
C ALA A 54 3.72 9.67 5.06
N GLY A 55 4.80 10.38 5.40
CA GLY A 55 4.77 11.59 6.24
C GLY A 55 4.83 11.33 7.76
N GLU A 56 4.73 10.08 8.21
CA GLU A 56 4.83 9.69 9.62
C GLU A 56 6.14 8.95 9.91
N VAL A 57 6.59 9.03 11.17
CA VAL A 57 7.79 8.30 11.60
C VAL A 57 7.41 6.87 11.95
N VAL A 58 7.95 5.91 11.19
CA VAL A 58 7.83 4.49 11.52
C VAL A 58 9.03 4.11 12.39
N THR A 59 8.75 3.57 13.57
CA THR A 59 9.80 3.21 14.53
C THR A 59 10.59 2.00 14.04
N LYS A 60 11.83 1.87 14.55
CA LYS A 60 12.64 0.68 14.27
C LYS A 60 11.95 -0.60 14.74
N ASP A 61 11.26 -0.55 15.88
CA ASP A 61 10.54 -1.69 16.43
C ASP A 61 9.40 -2.14 15.51
N GLU A 62 8.57 -1.21 15.02
CA GLU A 62 7.51 -1.50 14.04
C GLU A 62 8.06 -2.07 12.73
N LEU A 63 9.20 -1.54 12.26
CA LEU A 63 9.89 -2.05 11.08
C LEU A 63 10.39 -3.49 11.30
N PHE A 64 10.97 -3.77 12.47
CA PHE A 64 11.43 -5.12 12.81
C PHE A 64 10.28 -6.10 13.01
N ASP A 65 9.23 -5.71 13.73
CA ASP A 65 8.07 -6.55 14.00
C ASP A 65 7.31 -6.88 12.71
N THR A 66 7.13 -5.90 11.84
CA THR A 66 6.38 -6.11 10.59
C THR A 66 7.20 -6.85 9.53
N VAL A 67 8.43 -6.41 9.28
CA VAL A 67 9.22 -6.94 8.15
C VAL A 67 10.01 -8.18 8.57
N TRP A 68 10.49 -8.26 9.81
CA TRP A 68 11.30 -9.38 10.30
C TRP A 68 10.62 -10.19 11.42
N ALA A 69 9.28 -10.18 11.47
CA ALA A 69 8.45 -10.91 12.43
C ALA A 69 9.08 -12.26 12.86
N GLY A 70 9.38 -12.40 14.15
CA GLY A 70 9.92 -13.63 14.73
C GLY A 70 11.42 -13.90 14.48
N ARG A 71 12.20 -12.93 14.01
CA ARG A 71 13.67 -13.06 13.89
C ARG A 71 14.40 -12.05 14.77
N VAL A 72 15.43 -12.52 15.48
CA VAL A 72 16.38 -11.64 16.17
C VAL A 72 17.29 -11.02 15.12
N THR A 73 17.02 -9.76 14.77
CA THR A 73 17.82 -8.98 13.81
C THR A 73 18.53 -7.83 14.49
N VAL A 74 19.63 -7.39 13.87
CA VAL A 74 20.42 -6.24 14.32
C VAL A 74 20.08 -4.99 13.51
N ASP A 75 20.28 -3.81 14.13
CA ASP A 75 20.06 -2.49 13.53
C ASP A 75 20.71 -2.31 12.15
N ASN A 76 21.86 -2.98 11.95
CA ASN A 76 22.62 -2.92 10.71
C ASN A 76 21.86 -3.50 9.50
N VAL A 77 20.97 -4.49 9.71
CA VAL A 77 20.16 -5.08 8.64
C VAL A 77 19.15 -4.06 8.11
N LEU A 78 18.49 -3.34 9.02
CA LEU A 78 17.55 -2.28 8.66
C LEU A 78 18.26 -1.12 7.96
N SER A 79 19.40 -0.69 8.49
CA SER A 79 20.24 0.35 7.87
C SER A 79 20.71 -0.04 6.47
N THR A 80 21.06 -1.31 6.25
CA THR A 80 21.44 -1.84 4.93
C THR A 80 20.25 -1.84 3.97
N ALA A 81 19.06 -2.26 4.42
CA ALA A 81 17.85 -2.24 3.62
C ALA A 81 17.48 -0.81 3.18
N VAL A 82 17.51 0.14 4.11
CA VAL A 82 17.28 1.57 3.81
C VAL A 82 18.34 2.13 2.87
N GLY A 83 19.61 1.74 3.04
CA GLY A 83 20.68 2.13 2.12
C GLY A 83 20.46 1.64 0.69
N LYS A 84 19.94 0.43 0.51
CA LYS A 84 19.55 -0.10 -0.81
C LYS A 84 18.38 0.67 -1.40
N LEU A 85 17.37 0.99 -0.58
CA LEU A 85 16.24 1.82 -1.01
C LEU A 85 16.70 3.19 -1.48
N ARG A 86 17.52 3.90 -0.71
CA ARG A 86 18.05 5.21 -1.11
C ARG A 86 18.79 5.18 -2.44
N LYS A 87 19.62 4.15 -2.66
CA LYS A 87 20.32 3.97 -3.94
C LYS A 87 19.36 3.75 -5.11
N ALA A 88 18.27 3.03 -4.88
CA ALA A 88 17.29 2.71 -5.89
C ALA A 88 16.34 3.86 -6.22
N LEU A 89 15.91 4.60 -5.20
CA LEU A 89 14.97 5.72 -5.36
C LEU A 89 15.63 6.98 -5.93
N GLY A 90 16.96 6.99 -6.02
CA GLY A 90 17.73 8.06 -6.65
C GLY A 90 18.53 8.89 -5.66
N THR A 91 19.82 9.05 -5.94
CA THR A 91 20.74 9.97 -5.28
C THR A 91 20.57 11.39 -5.84
N GLY A 92 19.51 12.08 -5.45
CA GLY A 92 19.30 13.52 -5.69
C GLY A 92 19.19 14.31 -4.37
N GLU A 93 18.95 15.63 -4.44
CA GLU A 93 18.85 16.53 -3.26
C GLU A 93 17.67 16.23 -2.31
N GLU A 94 16.74 15.35 -2.69
CA GLU A 94 15.64 14.92 -1.83
C GLU A 94 15.79 13.45 -1.46
N ASP A 95 16.50 13.16 -0.37
CA ASP A 95 16.47 11.84 0.26
C ASP A 95 15.04 11.56 0.74
N ARG A 96 14.29 10.78 -0.05
CA ARG A 96 12.87 10.46 0.20
C ARG A 96 12.67 9.65 1.48
N ILE A 97 13.72 9.06 2.05
CA ILE A 97 13.65 8.34 3.31
C ILE A 97 14.50 9.07 4.33
N ALA A 98 13.89 9.88 5.19
CA ALA A 98 14.58 10.56 6.26
C ALA A 98 14.88 9.61 7.43
N THR A 99 16.10 9.65 7.92
CA THR A 99 16.46 9.00 9.18
C THR A 99 16.08 9.91 10.34
N VAL A 100 15.27 9.40 11.27
CA VAL A 100 14.96 10.08 12.54
C VAL A 100 15.84 9.46 13.63
N PRO A 101 16.88 10.18 14.10
CA PRO A 101 17.87 9.61 15.02
C PRO A 101 17.20 8.99 16.25
N ARG A 102 17.60 7.76 16.58
CA ARG A 102 17.14 6.98 17.76
C ARG A 102 15.66 6.57 17.75
N ILE A 103 14.88 6.92 16.71
CA ILE A 103 13.45 6.58 16.61
C ILE A 103 13.20 5.61 15.46
N GLY A 104 13.61 5.96 14.25
CA GLY A 104 13.25 5.19 13.06
C GLY A 104 13.43 5.96 11.76
N TYR A 105 12.50 5.75 10.84
CA TYR A 105 12.57 6.28 9.48
C TYR A 105 11.23 6.87 9.06
N ARG A 106 11.26 7.87 8.19
CA ARG A 106 10.07 8.50 7.62
C ARG A 106 10.21 8.58 6.11
N PHE A 107 9.11 8.33 5.40
CA PHE A 107 9.04 8.67 3.98
C PHE A 107 8.63 10.13 3.82
N ASP A 108 9.47 10.93 3.20
CA ASP A 108 9.25 12.35 2.91
C ASP A 108 8.90 12.56 1.42
N GLY A 109 7.98 13.49 1.18
CA GLY A 109 7.56 13.92 -0.15
C GLY A 109 6.15 13.46 -0.54
N PRO A 110 5.60 14.02 -1.63
CA PRO A 110 4.27 13.69 -2.11
C PRO A 110 4.23 12.27 -2.66
N VAL A 111 3.29 11.49 -2.16
CA VAL A 111 3.00 10.11 -2.57
C VAL A 111 1.57 10.03 -3.05
N GLU A 112 1.38 9.59 -4.28
CA GLU A 112 0.06 9.23 -4.81
C GLU A 112 -0.21 7.75 -4.60
N ARG A 113 -1.39 7.43 -4.06
CA ARG A 113 -1.84 6.06 -3.82
C ARG A 113 -2.98 5.70 -4.77
N MET A 114 -2.74 4.74 -5.64
CA MET A 114 -3.73 4.19 -6.58
C MET A 114 -4.08 2.75 -6.20
N ALA A 115 -5.36 2.40 -6.12
CA ALA A 115 -5.74 1.01 -5.89
C ALA A 115 -5.49 0.17 -7.16
N VAL A 116 -4.76 -0.93 -7.05
CA VAL A 116 -4.45 -1.87 -8.14
C VAL A 116 -5.04 -3.23 -7.83
N GLY A 117 -5.97 -3.66 -8.67
CA GLY A 117 -6.67 -4.93 -8.52
C GLY A 117 -7.97 -4.73 -7.73
N ALA A 118 -9.07 -5.18 -8.35
CA ALA A 118 -10.45 -5.16 -7.89
C ALA A 118 -10.80 -4.00 -6.95
N ALA A 119 -11.55 -3.02 -7.47
CA ALA A 119 -12.49 -2.28 -6.63
C ALA A 119 -13.09 -3.31 -5.66
N PRO A 120 -12.95 -3.17 -4.32
CA PRO A 120 -13.37 -4.21 -3.39
C PRO A 120 -14.75 -4.65 -3.84
N SER A 121 -15.00 -5.92 -4.18
CA SER A 121 -16.39 -6.32 -4.44
C SER A 121 -17.16 -5.82 -3.24
N SER A 122 -18.20 -5.00 -3.45
CA SER A 122 -19.03 -4.56 -2.33
C SER A 122 -19.33 -5.83 -1.54
N PRO A 123 -19.01 -5.94 -0.24
CA PRO A 123 -19.41 -7.11 0.52
C PRO A 123 -20.94 -7.29 0.47
N LEU A 124 -21.67 -6.23 0.10
CA LEU A 124 -23.11 -6.21 -0.09
C LEU A 124 -23.55 -6.45 -1.55
N ALA A 125 -22.62 -6.56 -2.50
CA ALA A 125 -22.85 -6.75 -3.94
C ALA A 125 -23.90 -5.82 -4.56
N LEU A 126 -24.10 -4.64 -3.96
CA LEU A 126 -25.20 -3.74 -4.32
C LEU A 126 -25.05 -3.20 -5.75
N ALA A 127 -26.14 -3.24 -6.51
CA ALA A 127 -26.25 -2.67 -7.84
C ALA A 127 -27.32 -1.58 -7.90
N ALA A 128 -27.15 -0.65 -8.84
CA ALA A 128 -28.19 0.31 -9.19
C ALA A 128 -29.44 -0.45 -9.67
N GLY A 129 -30.60 -0.12 -9.12
CA GLY A 129 -31.87 -0.82 -9.37
C GLY A 129 -32.24 -1.87 -8.32
N GLU A 130 -31.35 -2.20 -7.38
CA GLU A 130 -31.68 -3.11 -6.28
C GLU A 130 -32.35 -2.39 -5.09
N PRO A 131 -33.25 -3.07 -4.36
CA PRO A 131 -33.86 -2.53 -3.16
C PRO A 131 -32.82 -2.41 -2.03
N VAL A 132 -32.91 -1.34 -1.24
CA VAL A 132 -32.02 -1.13 -0.11
C VAL A 132 -32.23 -2.25 0.94
N PRO A 133 -31.17 -2.95 1.39
CA PRO A 133 -31.30 -3.96 2.44
C PRO A 133 -31.97 -3.39 3.70
N GLY A 134 -33.03 -4.06 4.18
CA GLY A 134 -33.82 -3.60 5.33
C GLY A 134 -34.79 -2.45 5.04
N ARG A 135 -34.82 -1.92 3.81
CA ARG A 135 -35.73 -0.85 3.37
C ARG A 135 -36.19 -1.06 1.92
N ALA A 136 -37.06 -2.03 1.71
CA ALA A 136 -37.53 -2.44 0.37
C ALA A 136 -38.27 -1.35 -0.44
N GLN A 137 -38.71 -0.27 0.22
CA GLN A 137 -39.38 0.87 -0.43
C GLN A 137 -38.43 1.85 -1.13
N PHE A 138 -37.11 1.72 -0.91
CA PHE A 138 -36.10 2.55 -1.55
C PHE A 138 -35.28 1.72 -2.54
N VAL A 139 -34.97 2.33 -3.68
CA VAL A 139 -34.16 1.70 -4.73
C VAL A 139 -32.85 2.45 -4.89
N LEU A 140 -31.75 1.72 -4.95
CA LEU A 140 -30.42 2.28 -5.18
C LEU A 140 -30.34 2.87 -6.59
N GLU A 141 -30.04 4.17 -6.70
CA GLU A 141 -29.94 4.88 -7.98
C GLU A 141 -28.50 4.85 -8.52
N ARG A 142 -27.54 5.31 -7.73
CA ARG A 142 -26.12 5.34 -8.10
C ARG A 142 -25.22 5.49 -6.87
N GLN A 143 -24.01 4.98 -6.98
CA GLN A 143 -23.00 5.12 -5.95
C GLN A 143 -22.36 6.51 -5.99
N LEU A 144 -22.36 7.21 -4.85
CA LEU A 144 -21.79 8.55 -4.69
C LEU A 144 -20.35 8.53 -4.17
N GLY A 145 -19.93 7.45 -3.49
CA GLY A 145 -18.56 7.35 -2.96
C GLY A 145 -18.27 6.02 -2.25
N ARG A 146 -16.98 5.70 -2.09
CA ARG A 146 -16.52 4.47 -1.44
C ARG A 146 -15.22 4.66 -0.67
N THR A 147 -15.16 4.07 0.52
CA THR A 147 -13.96 3.88 1.34
C THR A 147 -13.75 2.40 1.66
N LEU A 148 -12.65 2.06 2.34
CA LEU A 148 -12.25 0.68 2.67
C LEU A 148 -13.28 -0.09 3.53
N GLY A 149 -14.26 0.60 4.12
CA GLY A 149 -15.33 -0.01 4.92
C GLY A 149 -16.69 0.67 4.78
N SER A 150 -16.90 1.53 3.78
CA SER A 150 -18.19 2.22 3.61
C SER A 150 -18.48 2.52 2.15
N GLU A 151 -19.76 2.44 1.80
CA GLU A 151 -20.27 2.78 0.47
C GLU A 151 -21.44 3.74 0.63
N VAL A 152 -21.37 4.88 -0.07
CA VAL A 152 -22.44 5.88 -0.07
C VAL A 152 -23.24 5.72 -1.35
N TRP A 153 -24.53 5.43 -1.21
CA TRP A 153 -25.46 5.26 -2.30
C TRP A 153 -26.56 6.31 -2.23
N LEU A 154 -26.92 6.86 -3.38
CA LEU A 154 -28.16 7.60 -3.55
C LEU A 154 -29.31 6.61 -3.72
N ALA A 155 -30.38 6.77 -2.95
CA ALA A 155 -31.60 5.96 -3.10
C ALA A 155 -32.82 6.88 -3.23
N ARG A 156 -33.82 6.41 -3.96
CA ARG A 156 -35.11 7.10 -4.16
C ARG A 156 -36.28 6.22 -3.77
#